data_AF-A0A6M4FSG3-F1
#
_entry.id   AF-A0A6M4FSG3-F1
#
_cell.length_a   1.000
_cell.length_b   1.000
_cell.length_c   1.000
_cell.angle_alpha   90.00
_cell.angle_beta   90.00
_cell.angle_gamma   90.00
#
_symmetry.space_group_name_H-M   'P 1'
#
loop_
_entity.id
_entity.type
_entity.pdbx_description
1 polymer ?
#
loop_
_entity_poly.entity_id
_entity_poly.type
_entity_poly.pdbx_seq_one_letter_code
_entity_poly.pdbx_strand_id
1 'polypeptide(L)'
;MIRLHITAEGQTEKAFVDQVLTPHLAHFDVYTDARCVLTSKDKRAAKEYRGGLISYQKAKADIETWMKEDANQECWFTSMFDLYALPDDFPGFDEAKRLEPYQRIERLEAAFGNEMNKPNFIPYIQLHEFESLILADPTKLDWEYLEHDQPIGNLVKMVGSQNPELINDGRETAPSKRILKEIPEYDKVTSGVSVAAHIGLDALRASCKHFDEWVSRLEKLGGKE
;
A
#
# COMPACT_ATOMS: atom_id res chain seq x y z
N MET A 1 12.43 -19.79 -7.68
CA MET A 1 12.32 -18.97 -6.45
C MET A 1 12.44 -17.52 -6.87
N ILE A 2 11.42 -16.71 -6.57
CA ILE A 2 11.43 -15.28 -6.88
C ILE A 2 11.73 -14.48 -5.62
N ARG A 3 12.53 -13.42 -5.76
CA ARG A 3 12.72 -12.40 -4.71
C ARG A 3 11.98 -11.14 -5.13
N LEU A 4 11.05 -10.68 -4.30
CA LEU A 4 10.21 -9.51 -4.56
C LEU A 4 10.56 -8.40 -3.58
N HIS A 5 11.21 -7.35 -4.08
CA HIS A 5 11.57 -6.17 -3.31
C HIS A 5 10.43 -5.14 -3.36
N ILE A 6 9.87 -4.81 -2.20
CA ILE A 6 8.70 -3.92 -2.07
C ILE A 6 9.14 -2.60 -1.45
N THR A 7 8.96 -1.51 -2.20
CA THR A 7 9.20 -0.16 -1.69
C THR A 7 7.90 0.41 -1.12
N ALA A 8 7.82 0.43 0.20
CA ALA A 8 6.68 0.98 0.96
C ALA A 8 6.80 2.51 1.10
N GLU A 9 5.68 3.21 1.22
CA GLU A 9 5.69 4.64 1.54
C GLU A 9 6.17 4.87 2.98
N GLY A 10 5.49 4.26 3.95
CA GLY A 10 5.68 4.44 5.38
C GLY A 10 5.90 3.14 6.14
N GLN A 11 5.84 3.24 7.47
CA GLN A 11 6.06 2.09 8.36
C GLN A 11 4.87 1.13 8.36
N THR A 12 3.65 1.64 8.19
CA THR A 12 2.42 0.84 8.16
C THR A 12 2.44 -0.14 6.98
N GLU A 13 2.70 0.33 5.77
CA GLU A 13 2.71 -0.50 4.56
C GLU A 13 3.85 -1.52 4.63
N LYS A 14 5.04 -1.12 5.12
CA LYS A 14 6.16 -2.04 5.34
C LYS A 14 5.78 -3.15 6.32
N ALA A 15 5.19 -2.80 7.46
CA ALA A 15 4.79 -3.78 8.46
C ALA A 15 3.66 -4.70 7.96
N PHE A 16 2.73 -4.19 7.17
CA PHE A 16 1.73 -5.02 6.47
C PHE A 16 2.38 -6.01 5.50
N VAL A 17 3.35 -5.56 4.71
CA VAL A 17 4.10 -6.46 3.83
C VAL A 17 4.78 -7.56 4.63
N ASP A 18 5.50 -7.20 5.69
CA ASP A 18 6.27 -8.15 6.50
C ASP A 18 5.35 -9.18 7.21
N GLN A 19 4.21 -8.74 7.74
CA GLN A 19 3.36 -9.56 8.60
C GLN A 19 2.25 -10.31 7.83
N VAL A 20 1.80 -9.77 6.69
CA VAL A 20 0.63 -10.28 5.97
C VAL A 20 0.99 -10.80 4.58
N LEU A 21 1.62 -9.96 3.74
CA LEU A 21 1.91 -10.37 2.35
C LEU A 21 3.05 -11.39 2.27
N THR A 22 4.10 -11.23 3.07
CA THR A 22 5.26 -12.12 3.10
C THR A 22 4.88 -13.59 3.35
N PRO A 23 4.14 -13.93 4.43
CA PRO A 23 3.75 -15.32 4.66
C PRO A 23 2.81 -15.84 3.56
N HIS A 24 1.93 -15.00 3.00
CA HIS A 24 1.04 -15.40 1.92
C HIS A 24 1.80 -15.75 0.63
N LEU A 25 2.62 -14.82 0.14
CA LEU A 25 3.39 -14.95 -1.10
C LEU A 25 4.42 -16.07 -1.05
N ALA A 26 4.91 -16.44 0.14
CA ALA A 26 5.80 -17.59 0.32
C ALA A 26 5.15 -18.92 -0.16
N HIS A 27 3.83 -19.07 -0.06
CA HIS A 27 3.12 -20.25 -0.59
C HIS A 27 3.19 -20.36 -2.13
N PHE A 28 3.46 -19.23 -2.78
CA PHE A 28 3.62 -19.09 -4.21
C PHE A 28 5.09 -19.05 -4.64
N ASP A 29 6.05 -19.42 -3.78
CA ASP A 29 7.50 -19.37 -4.09
C ASP A 29 8.03 -17.96 -4.40
N VAL A 30 7.35 -16.94 -3.87
CA VAL A 30 7.71 -15.52 -3.94
C VAL A 30 8.09 -15.03 -2.54
N TYR A 31 9.35 -14.63 -2.38
CA TYR A 31 9.91 -14.20 -1.10
C TYR A 31 10.14 -12.70 -1.11
N THR A 32 9.56 -12.01 -0.14
CA THR A 32 9.55 -10.55 -0.09
C THR A 32 10.64 -9.97 0.80
N ASP A 33 11.15 -8.81 0.41
CA ASP A 33 11.87 -7.90 1.31
C ASP A 33 11.26 -6.50 1.15
N ALA A 34 11.00 -5.82 2.27
CA ALA A 34 10.31 -4.54 2.27
C ALA A 34 11.17 -3.45 2.89
N ARG A 35 11.19 -2.27 2.26
CA ARG A 35 11.79 -1.07 2.87
C ARG A 35 10.95 0.16 2.57
N CYS A 36 10.91 1.10 3.51
CA CYS A 36 10.30 2.39 3.23
C CYS A 36 11.19 3.22 2.30
N VAL A 37 10.57 4.10 1.52
CA VAL A 37 11.27 5.00 0.61
C VAL A 37 12.29 5.87 1.35
N LEU A 38 13.47 6.04 0.76
CA LEU A 38 14.50 6.92 1.29
C LEU A 38 14.13 8.41 1.18
N THR A 39 14.12 9.12 2.30
CA THR A 39 13.83 10.56 2.33
C THR A 39 15.08 11.43 2.42
N SER A 40 16.05 11.01 3.23
CA SER A 40 17.33 11.71 3.39
C SER A 40 18.44 10.79 3.92
N LYS A 41 19.70 11.21 3.75
CA LYS A 41 20.88 10.54 4.30
C LYS A 41 21.72 11.54 5.07
N ASP A 42 22.13 11.18 6.28
CA ASP A 42 23.21 11.85 6.99
C ASP A 42 24.51 11.06 6.79
N LYS A 43 25.36 11.56 5.91
CA LYS A 43 26.65 10.95 5.59
C LYS A 43 27.63 10.98 6.77
N ARG A 44 27.51 11.93 7.69
CA ARG A 44 28.42 12.06 8.84
C ARG A 44 28.11 11.01 9.90
N ALA A 45 26.81 10.75 10.11
CA ALA A 45 26.34 9.74 11.06
C ALA A 45 26.15 8.35 10.44
N ALA A 46 26.45 8.18 9.13
CA ALA A 46 26.14 6.97 8.37
C ALA A 46 24.68 6.50 8.55
N LYS A 47 23.75 7.46 8.64
CA LYS A 47 22.34 7.22 8.97
C LYS A 47 21.44 7.52 7.78
N GLU A 48 20.54 6.59 7.48
CA GLU A 48 19.47 6.79 6.50
C GLU A 48 18.15 7.09 7.21
N TYR A 49 17.36 7.98 6.64
CA TYR A 49 15.99 8.24 7.06
C TYR A 49 15.06 7.74 5.96
N ARG A 50 14.10 6.90 6.33
CA ARG A 50 13.19 6.21 5.43
C ARG A 50 11.75 6.35 5.93
N GLY A 51 10.81 6.55 5.02
CA GLY A 51 9.39 6.77 5.32
C GLY A 51 8.89 8.14 4.84
N GLY A 52 7.80 8.13 4.07
CA GLY A 52 7.15 9.31 3.48
C GLY A 52 7.65 9.63 2.07
N LEU A 53 6.74 9.78 1.13
CA LEU A 53 7.05 10.01 -0.28
C LEU A 53 7.23 11.50 -0.61
N ILE A 54 8.40 12.06 -0.26
CA ILE A 54 8.66 13.52 -0.41
C ILE A 54 8.68 14.00 -1.87
N SER A 55 9.29 13.21 -2.77
CA SER A 55 9.30 13.52 -4.20
C SER A 55 9.46 12.25 -5.02
N TYR A 56 8.86 12.24 -6.21
CA TYR A 56 8.92 11.11 -7.12
C TYR A 56 10.36 10.80 -7.54
N GLN A 57 11.15 11.84 -7.85
CA GLN A 57 12.54 11.66 -8.27
C GLN A 57 13.41 10.94 -7.22
N LYS A 58 13.18 11.20 -5.93
CA LYS A 58 13.89 10.50 -4.85
C LYS A 58 13.47 9.04 -4.75
N ALA A 59 12.17 8.76 -4.86
CA ALA A 59 11.65 7.41 -4.84
C ALA A 59 12.18 6.58 -6.02
N LYS A 60 12.13 7.15 -7.23
CA LYS A 60 12.71 6.56 -8.44
C LYS A 60 14.19 6.21 -8.23
N ALA A 61 14.99 7.16 -7.76
CA ALA A 61 16.42 6.94 -7.52
C ALA A 61 16.69 5.87 -6.45
N ASP A 62 15.88 5.81 -5.39
CA ASP A 62 16.01 4.78 -4.35
C ASP A 62 15.67 3.39 -4.89
N ILE A 63 14.56 3.24 -5.62
CA ILE A 63 14.15 1.98 -6.25
C ILE A 63 15.20 1.52 -7.26
N GLU A 64 15.67 2.41 -8.14
CA GLU A 64 16.71 2.07 -9.12
C GLU A 64 18.04 1.70 -8.46
N THR A 65 18.35 2.28 -7.31
CA THR A 65 19.53 1.89 -6.54
C THR A 65 19.36 0.48 -5.99
N TRP A 66 18.19 0.14 -5.46
CA TRP A 66 17.90 -1.23 -5.01
C TRP A 66 18.02 -2.25 -6.15
N MET A 67 17.50 -1.91 -7.32
CA MET A 67 17.58 -2.74 -8.51
C MET A 67 19.02 -3.03 -8.94
N LYS A 68 19.94 -2.09 -8.70
CA LYS A 68 21.37 -2.28 -8.99
C LYS A 68 22.08 -3.12 -7.92
N GLU A 69 21.62 -3.05 -6.67
CA GLU A 69 22.13 -3.87 -5.57
C GLU A 69 21.81 -5.35 -5.77
N ASP A 70 20.68 -5.67 -6.42
CA ASP A 70 20.25 -7.04 -6.69
C ASP A 70 19.77 -7.23 -8.13
N ALA A 71 20.73 -7.31 -9.06
CA ALA A 71 20.50 -7.38 -10.50
C ALA A 71 20.22 -8.81 -11.04
N ASN A 72 19.85 -9.75 -10.18
CA ASN A 72 19.57 -11.13 -10.57
C ASN A 72 18.25 -11.23 -11.35
N GLN A 73 18.12 -12.22 -12.24
CA GLN A 73 16.95 -12.35 -13.12
C GLN A 73 15.68 -12.74 -12.36
N GLU A 74 15.84 -13.36 -11.19
CA GLU A 74 14.79 -13.79 -10.29
C GLU A 74 14.29 -12.67 -9.36
N CYS A 75 14.83 -11.46 -9.49
CA CYS A 75 14.46 -10.30 -8.69
C CYS A 75 13.41 -9.45 -9.36
N TRP A 76 12.31 -9.24 -8.66
CA TRP A 76 11.21 -8.37 -9.03
C TRP A 76 11.08 -7.24 -8.03
N PHE A 77 10.51 -6.14 -8.49
CA PHE A 77 10.37 -4.93 -7.71
C PHE A 77 8.94 -4.42 -7.83
N THR A 78 8.37 -3.94 -6.74
CA THR A 78 7.07 -3.29 -6.71
C THR A 78 7.04 -2.16 -5.68
N SER A 79 5.96 -1.40 -5.64
CA SER A 79 5.74 -0.33 -4.69
C SER A 79 4.49 -0.60 -3.87
N MET A 80 4.35 0.07 -2.73
CA MET A 80 3.08 0.20 -2.03
C MET A 80 3.01 1.63 -1.51
N PHE A 81 2.45 2.51 -2.35
CA PHE A 81 2.35 3.94 -2.08
C PHE A 81 0.90 4.36 -1.98
N ASP A 82 0.57 5.18 -0.98
CA ASP A 82 -0.77 5.75 -0.87
C ASP A 82 -0.99 6.83 -1.92
N LEU A 83 -2.14 6.77 -2.61
CA LEU A 83 -2.52 7.77 -3.61
C LEU A 83 -2.47 9.20 -3.04
N TYR A 84 -2.86 9.37 -1.77
CA TYR A 84 -2.91 10.69 -1.11
C TYR A 84 -1.55 11.21 -0.65
N ALA A 85 -0.55 10.35 -0.59
CA ALA A 85 0.83 10.72 -0.29
C ALA A 85 1.67 10.97 -1.54
N LEU A 86 1.11 10.75 -2.75
CA LEU A 86 1.85 11.00 -3.98
C LEU A 86 2.21 12.49 -4.13
N PRO A 87 3.48 12.80 -4.41
CA PRO A 87 3.92 14.17 -4.61
C PRO A 87 3.44 14.73 -5.95
N ASP A 88 3.34 16.05 -6.07
CA ASP A 88 2.90 16.71 -7.31
C ASP A 88 3.82 16.43 -8.51
N ASP A 89 5.08 16.04 -8.28
CA ASP A 89 6.03 15.65 -9.34
C ASP A 89 5.90 14.19 -9.79
N PHE A 90 4.88 13.46 -9.31
CA PHE A 90 4.62 12.08 -9.73
C PHE A 90 4.16 12.00 -11.20
N PRO A 91 4.62 11.02 -11.98
CA PRO A 91 4.31 10.95 -13.40
C PRO A 91 2.81 10.73 -13.66
N GLY A 92 2.25 11.51 -14.58
CA GLY A 92 0.83 11.45 -14.95
C GLY A 92 -0.13 12.10 -13.93
N PHE A 93 0.38 12.73 -12.87
CA PHE A 93 -0.45 13.24 -11.77
C PHE A 93 -1.48 14.30 -12.21
N ASP A 94 -1.07 15.29 -13.01
CA ASP A 94 -1.96 16.36 -13.45
C ASP A 94 -3.11 15.87 -14.34
N GLU A 95 -2.85 14.88 -15.18
CA GLU A 95 -3.86 14.28 -16.07
C GLU A 95 -4.83 13.40 -15.27
N ALA A 96 -4.31 12.68 -14.27
CA ALA A 96 -5.07 11.74 -13.47
C ALA A 96 -6.02 12.42 -12.46
N LYS A 97 -5.77 13.70 -12.11
CA LYS A 97 -6.60 14.51 -11.17
C LYS A 97 -8.09 14.54 -11.52
N ARG A 98 -8.44 14.43 -12.81
CA ARG A 98 -9.84 14.52 -13.29
C ARG A 98 -10.46 13.17 -13.64
N LEU A 99 -9.71 12.08 -13.48
CA LEU A 99 -10.19 10.74 -13.77
C LEU A 99 -10.92 10.15 -12.56
N GLU A 100 -11.85 9.23 -12.85
CA GLU A 100 -12.49 8.38 -11.85
C GLU A 100 -11.46 7.51 -11.10
N PRO A 101 -11.73 7.06 -9.86
CA PRO A 101 -10.72 6.46 -8.99
C PRO A 101 -9.86 5.35 -9.63
N TYR A 102 -10.48 4.35 -10.27
CA TYR A 102 -9.72 3.27 -10.92
C TYR A 102 -8.97 3.73 -12.17
N GLN A 103 -9.55 4.62 -12.98
CA GLN A 103 -8.88 5.18 -14.15
C GLN A 103 -7.68 6.06 -13.75
N ARG A 104 -7.81 6.77 -12.62
CA ARG A 104 -6.73 7.56 -12.04
C ARG A 104 -5.55 6.66 -11.67
N ILE A 105 -5.79 5.57 -10.94
CA ILE A 105 -4.74 4.63 -10.55
C ILE A 105 -4.12 3.97 -11.77
N GLU A 106 -4.92 3.45 -12.71
CA GLU A 106 -4.42 2.86 -13.94
C GLU A 106 -3.51 3.83 -14.71
N ARG A 107 -3.90 5.11 -14.83
CA ARG A 107 -3.09 6.15 -15.48
C ARG A 107 -1.77 6.39 -14.75
N LEU A 108 -1.80 6.51 -13.42
CA LEU A 108 -0.63 6.79 -12.59
C LEU A 108 0.35 5.61 -12.60
N GLU A 109 -0.14 4.39 -12.45
CA GLU A 109 0.69 3.18 -12.48
C GLU A 109 1.30 2.95 -13.87
N ALA A 110 0.54 3.16 -14.95
CA ALA A 110 1.08 3.09 -16.29
C ALA A 110 2.18 4.14 -16.52
N ALA A 111 1.97 5.38 -16.06
CA ALA A 111 2.98 6.43 -16.16
C ALA A 111 4.22 6.11 -15.31
N PHE A 112 4.04 5.57 -14.10
CA PHE A 112 5.12 5.15 -13.23
C PHE A 112 5.94 3.99 -13.83
N GLY A 113 5.26 2.95 -14.32
CA GLY A 113 5.90 1.82 -15.00
C GLY A 113 6.70 2.26 -16.23
N ASN A 114 6.14 3.15 -17.04
CA ASN A 114 6.81 3.71 -18.23
C ASN A 114 8.06 4.53 -17.87
N GLU A 115 7.99 5.34 -16.81
CA GLU A 115 9.13 6.13 -16.35
C GLU A 115 10.26 5.27 -15.77
N MET A 116 9.92 4.18 -15.07
CA MET A 116 10.89 3.21 -14.57
C MET A 116 11.52 2.43 -15.73
N ASN A 117 10.71 2.07 -16.73
CA ASN A 117 11.13 1.34 -17.94
C ASN A 117 11.93 0.07 -17.61
N LYS A 118 11.44 -0.73 -16.66
CA LYS A 118 12.05 -2.00 -16.23
C LYS A 118 11.07 -3.16 -16.41
N PRO A 119 11.48 -4.27 -17.05
CA PRO A 119 10.58 -5.41 -17.28
C PRO A 119 10.22 -6.16 -16.00
N ASN A 120 11.06 -6.05 -14.95
CA ASN A 120 10.86 -6.69 -13.66
C ASN A 120 10.29 -5.73 -12.59
N PHE A 121 9.61 -4.66 -13.01
CA PHE A 121 8.95 -3.71 -12.12
C PHE A 121 7.43 -3.73 -12.29
N ILE A 122 6.72 -3.95 -11.19
CA ILE A 122 5.26 -3.92 -11.12
C ILE A 122 4.88 -2.71 -10.27
N PRO A 123 4.49 -1.56 -10.86
CA PRO A 123 4.02 -0.43 -10.06
C PRO A 123 2.73 -0.80 -9.32
N TYR A 124 2.61 -0.33 -8.08
CA TYR A 124 1.36 -0.40 -7.33
C TYR A 124 1.15 0.84 -6.45
N ILE A 125 -0.05 1.39 -6.52
CA ILE A 125 -0.50 2.54 -5.73
C ILE A 125 -1.80 2.15 -5.01
N GLN A 126 -1.77 2.14 -3.68
CA GLN A 126 -2.95 1.89 -2.88
C GLN A 126 -3.97 3.01 -3.10
N LEU A 127 -5.16 2.65 -3.55
CA LEU A 127 -6.22 3.62 -3.78
C LEU A 127 -6.59 4.28 -2.45
N HIS A 128 -6.57 5.61 -2.45
CA HIS A 128 -6.67 6.50 -1.28
C HIS A 128 -5.49 6.41 -0.31
N GLU A 129 -5.57 5.53 0.68
CA GLU A 129 -4.55 5.31 1.72
C GLU A 129 -4.70 3.89 2.32
N PHE A 130 -3.70 3.42 3.08
CA PHE A 130 -3.70 2.10 3.71
C PHE A 130 -5.00 1.79 4.48
N GLU A 131 -5.54 2.76 5.22
CA GLU A 131 -6.77 2.59 6.00
C GLU A 131 -8.00 2.18 5.19
N SER A 132 -7.98 2.33 3.86
CA SER A 132 -9.04 1.79 3.00
C SER A 132 -9.18 0.27 3.15
N LEU A 133 -8.06 -0.44 3.38
CA LEU A 133 -8.06 -1.88 3.64
C LEU A 133 -8.76 -2.23 4.95
N ILE A 134 -8.65 -1.36 5.97
CA ILE A 134 -9.34 -1.55 7.26
C ILE A 134 -10.85 -1.43 7.08
N LEU A 135 -11.30 -0.55 6.19
CA LEU A 135 -12.72 -0.37 5.87
C LEU A 135 -13.30 -1.53 5.05
N ALA A 136 -12.50 -2.51 4.61
CA ALA A 136 -13.01 -3.72 3.98
C ALA A 136 -13.83 -4.59 4.96
N ASP A 137 -13.45 -4.60 6.23
CA ASP A 137 -14.27 -5.14 7.31
C ASP A 137 -14.00 -4.36 8.60
N PRO A 138 -14.66 -3.19 8.78
CA PRO A 138 -14.44 -2.35 9.94
C PRO A 138 -14.91 -3.00 11.25
N THR A 139 -15.67 -4.12 11.19
CA THR A 139 -16.04 -4.84 12.42
C THR A 139 -14.81 -5.35 13.16
N LYS A 140 -13.73 -5.69 12.44
CA LYS A 140 -12.47 -6.20 12.99
C LYS A 140 -11.66 -5.21 13.81
N LEU A 141 -12.08 -3.94 13.85
CA LEU A 141 -11.53 -2.98 14.80
C LEU A 141 -11.82 -3.40 16.25
N ASP A 142 -12.81 -4.24 16.51
CA ASP A 142 -13.14 -4.78 17.84
C ASP A 142 -12.01 -5.62 18.44
N TRP A 143 -11.13 -6.17 17.60
CA TRP A 143 -9.94 -6.90 18.00
C TRP A 143 -8.92 -6.05 18.76
N GLU A 144 -8.74 -4.79 18.34
CA GLU A 144 -7.79 -3.84 18.96
C GLU A 144 -8.49 -2.89 19.93
N TYR A 145 -9.71 -2.48 19.61
CA TYR A 145 -10.47 -1.45 20.35
C TYR A 145 -11.65 -2.08 21.06
N LEU A 146 -11.36 -2.76 22.17
CA LEU A 146 -12.38 -3.33 23.05
C LEU A 146 -13.34 -2.22 23.53
N GLU A 147 -14.61 -2.56 23.72
CA GLU A 147 -15.68 -1.64 24.18
C GLU A 147 -16.02 -0.49 23.21
N HIS A 148 -15.54 -0.53 21.96
CA HIS A 148 -15.85 0.45 20.91
C HIS A 148 -17.02 0.03 20.01
N ASP A 149 -17.97 -0.75 20.51
CA ASP A 149 -19.11 -1.29 19.74
C ASP A 149 -19.86 -0.20 18.97
N GLN A 150 -20.12 0.95 19.61
CA GLN A 150 -20.85 2.05 18.99
C GLN A 150 -20.00 2.79 17.92
N PRO A 151 -18.77 3.25 18.19
CA PRO A 151 -17.85 3.77 17.16
C PRO A 151 -17.67 2.85 15.96
N ILE A 152 -17.41 1.56 16.19
CA ILE A 152 -17.24 0.56 15.14
C ILE A 152 -18.55 0.39 14.36
N GLY A 153 -19.68 0.31 15.05
CA GLY A 153 -21.01 0.27 14.42
C GLY A 153 -21.30 1.48 13.54
N ASN A 154 -20.77 2.67 13.86
CA ASN A 154 -20.87 3.85 13.01
C ASN A 154 -20.03 3.70 11.73
N LEU A 155 -18.80 3.18 11.84
CA LEU A 155 -17.94 2.89 10.69
C LEU A 155 -18.57 1.84 9.77
N VAL A 156 -19.11 0.75 10.32
CA VAL A 156 -19.83 -0.29 9.56
C VAL A 156 -21.01 0.30 8.79
N LYS A 157 -21.82 1.14 9.44
CA LYS A 157 -22.96 1.82 8.78
C LYS A 157 -22.50 2.79 7.69
N MET A 158 -21.38 3.48 7.93
CA MET A 158 -20.80 4.42 6.98
C MET A 158 -20.30 3.71 5.72
N VAL A 159 -19.61 2.57 5.88
CA VAL A 159 -19.19 1.70 4.77
C VAL A 159 -20.42 1.15 4.05
N GLY A 160 -21.39 0.61 4.79
CA GLY A 160 -22.60 0.03 4.23
C GLY A 160 -22.29 -1.09 3.25
N SER A 161 -22.82 -0.99 2.02
CA SER A 161 -22.53 -1.93 0.92
C SER A 161 -21.58 -1.33 -0.13
N GLN A 162 -20.87 -0.26 0.21
CA GLN A 162 -19.96 0.40 -0.71
C GLN A 162 -18.66 -0.41 -0.83
N ASN A 163 -17.99 -0.27 -1.98
CA ASN A 163 -16.66 -0.83 -2.15
C ASN A 163 -15.67 0.02 -1.31
N PRO A 164 -14.90 -0.58 -0.38
CA PRO A 164 -13.94 0.15 0.48
C PRO A 164 -12.92 0.98 -0.30
N GLU A 165 -12.48 0.50 -1.46
CA GLU A 165 -11.57 1.20 -2.36
C GLU A 165 -12.17 2.49 -2.92
N LEU A 166 -13.50 2.65 -2.91
CA LEU A 166 -14.20 3.84 -3.40
C LEU A 166 -14.73 4.73 -2.27
N ILE A 167 -14.45 4.41 -1.00
CA ILE A 167 -14.92 5.19 0.14
C ILE A 167 -14.04 6.43 0.31
N ASN A 168 -14.34 7.45 -0.48
CA ASN A 168 -13.69 8.75 -0.36
C ASN A 168 -14.46 9.87 -1.07
N ASP A 169 -14.81 10.92 -0.32
CA ASP A 169 -15.47 12.12 -0.86
C ASP A 169 -14.55 13.36 -0.75
N GLY A 170 -13.26 13.19 -0.41
CA GLY A 170 -12.27 14.27 -0.32
C GLY A 170 -11.36 14.23 0.91
N ARG A 171 -10.57 15.30 1.06
CA ARG A 171 -9.47 15.40 2.04
C ARG A 171 -9.92 15.29 3.50
N GLU A 172 -11.16 15.66 3.83
CA GLU A 172 -11.74 15.56 5.19
C GLU A 172 -12.47 14.23 5.43
N THR A 173 -12.62 13.41 4.40
CA THR A 173 -13.32 12.13 4.46
C THR A 173 -12.42 10.97 4.00
N ALA A 174 -11.10 11.17 4.09
CA ALA A 174 -10.11 10.13 3.91
C ALA A 174 -10.33 8.98 4.92
N PRO A 175 -10.13 7.71 4.53
CA PRO A 175 -10.33 6.54 5.39
C PRO A 175 -9.78 6.69 6.82
N SER A 176 -8.55 7.15 6.98
CA SER A 176 -7.91 7.35 8.29
C SER A 176 -8.59 8.41 9.13
N LYS A 177 -9.05 9.51 8.52
CA LYS A 177 -9.82 10.54 9.21
C LYS A 177 -11.19 10.03 9.65
N ARG A 178 -11.81 9.14 8.87
CA ARG A 178 -13.09 8.51 9.26
C ARG A 178 -12.89 7.62 10.48
N ILE A 179 -11.83 6.80 10.50
CA ILE A 179 -11.49 5.96 11.64
C ILE A 179 -11.16 6.83 12.86
N LEU A 180 -10.25 7.81 12.73
CA LEU A 180 -9.84 8.71 13.82
C LEU A 180 -10.99 9.54 14.39
N LYS A 181 -12.01 9.84 13.60
CA LYS A 181 -13.19 10.56 14.08
C LYS A 181 -14.02 9.72 15.05
N GLU A 182 -14.15 8.43 14.80
CA GLU A 182 -14.91 7.51 15.64
C GLU A 182 -14.04 6.94 16.77
N ILE A 183 -12.75 6.72 16.50
CA ILE A 183 -11.75 6.12 17.41
C ILE A 183 -10.51 7.03 17.45
N PRO A 184 -10.49 8.09 18.29
CA PRO A 184 -9.38 9.06 18.35
C PRO A 184 -8.02 8.47 18.73
N GLU A 185 -7.99 7.36 19.45
CA GLU A 185 -6.80 6.61 19.83
C GLU A 185 -6.24 5.71 18.71
N TYR A 186 -6.84 5.74 17.51
CA TYR A 186 -6.41 4.88 16.42
C TYR A 186 -4.93 5.09 16.04
N ASP A 187 -4.10 4.08 16.27
CA ASP A 187 -2.71 4.06 15.81
C ASP A 187 -2.60 3.37 14.44
N LYS A 188 -2.13 4.13 13.45
CA LYS A 188 -2.02 3.64 12.07
C LYS A 188 -1.06 2.47 11.93
N VAL A 189 0.06 2.47 12.66
CA VAL A 189 1.17 1.54 12.41
C VAL A 189 0.91 0.21 13.11
N THR A 190 0.67 0.23 14.42
CA THR A 190 0.47 -1.00 15.19
C THR A 190 -0.93 -1.54 14.99
N SER A 191 -1.94 -0.72 15.23
CA SER A 191 -3.32 -1.20 15.23
C SER A 191 -3.85 -1.38 13.82
N GLY A 192 -3.49 -0.50 12.89
CA GLY A 192 -3.84 -0.67 11.47
C GLY A 192 -3.35 -1.99 10.89
N VAL A 193 -2.08 -2.34 11.09
CA VAL A 193 -1.52 -3.61 10.58
C VAL A 193 -2.15 -4.82 11.27
N SER A 194 -2.33 -4.76 12.60
CA SER A 194 -2.96 -5.85 13.36
C SER A 194 -4.39 -6.12 12.90
N VAL A 195 -5.19 -5.05 12.71
CA VAL A 195 -6.57 -5.16 12.22
C VAL A 195 -6.58 -5.67 10.78
N ALA A 196 -5.73 -5.17 9.87
CA ALA A 196 -5.65 -5.67 8.50
C ALA A 196 -5.27 -7.17 8.46
N ALA A 197 -4.37 -7.61 9.32
CA ALA A 197 -4.01 -9.02 9.47
C ALA A 197 -5.20 -9.86 9.98
N HIS A 198 -5.99 -9.31 10.91
CA HIS A 198 -7.17 -9.97 11.46
C HIS A 198 -8.37 -10.01 10.49
N ILE A 199 -8.51 -9.00 9.62
CA ILE A 199 -9.43 -9.05 8.46
C ILE A 199 -9.04 -10.20 7.54
N GLY A 200 -7.74 -10.33 7.26
CA GLY A 200 -7.16 -11.41 6.46
C GLY A 200 -7.25 -11.15 4.95
N LEU A 201 -6.28 -11.71 4.22
CA LEU A 201 -6.12 -11.44 2.79
C LEU A 201 -7.34 -11.86 1.94
N ASP A 202 -8.02 -12.95 2.29
CA ASP A 202 -9.19 -13.39 1.52
C ASP A 202 -10.31 -12.34 1.54
N ALA A 203 -10.59 -11.75 2.71
CA ALA A 203 -11.60 -10.71 2.84
C ALA A 203 -11.14 -9.39 2.19
N LEU A 204 -9.87 -9.01 2.36
CA LEU A 204 -9.30 -7.84 1.71
C LEU A 204 -9.40 -7.96 0.18
N ARG A 205 -9.02 -9.09 -0.39
CA ARG A 205 -9.08 -9.34 -1.84
C ARG A 205 -10.51 -9.41 -2.37
N ALA A 206 -11.44 -9.97 -1.61
CA ALA A 206 -12.85 -10.03 -2.02
C ALA A 206 -13.50 -8.64 -2.10
N SER A 207 -13.09 -7.71 -1.23
CA SER A 207 -13.67 -6.36 -1.13
C SER A 207 -12.92 -5.31 -1.95
N CYS A 208 -11.61 -5.46 -2.11
CA CYS A 208 -10.72 -4.49 -2.75
C CYS A 208 -10.20 -5.04 -4.08
N LYS A 209 -10.86 -4.66 -5.18
CA LYS A 209 -10.58 -5.18 -6.52
C LYS A 209 -9.16 -4.86 -6.98
N HIS A 210 -8.74 -3.61 -6.83
CA HIS A 210 -7.41 -3.19 -7.32
C HIS A 210 -6.29 -3.81 -6.48
N PHE A 211 -6.48 -3.93 -5.17
CA PHE A 211 -5.58 -4.70 -4.30
C PHE A 211 -5.50 -6.18 -4.70
N ASP A 212 -6.63 -6.83 -4.98
CA ASP A 212 -6.65 -8.23 -5.45
C ASP A 212 -5.91 -8.41 -6.79
N GLU A 213 -6.11 -7.51 -7.74
CA GLU A 213 -5.41 -7.53 -9.02
C GLU A 213 -3.88 -7.45 -8.83
N TRP A 214 -3.41 -6.62 -7.90
CA TRP A 214 -2.00 -6.53 -7.56
C TRP A 214 -1.47 -7.82 -6.91
N VAL A 215 -2.12 -8.31 -5.85
CA VAL A 215 -1.70 -9.55 -5.17
C VAL A 215 -1.68 -10.73 -6.15
N SER A 216 -2.72 -10.86 -6.98
CA SER A 216 -2.82 -11.90 -8.01
C SER A 216 -1.70 -11.83 -9.06
N ARG A 217 -1.17 -10.64 -9.37
CA ARG A 217 0.00 -10.49 -10.24
C ARG A 217 1.29 -10.93 -9.54
N LEU A 218 1.42 -10.64 -8.25
CA LEU A 218 2.58 -11.06 -7.45
C LEU A 218 2.64 -12.57 -7.27
N GLU A 219 1.50 -13.21 -6.99
CA GLU A 219 1.37 -14.67 -6.87
C GLU A 219 1.89 -15.41 -8.11
N LYS A 220 1.63 -14.86 -9.31
CA LYS A 220 2.02 -15.47 -10.59
C LYS A 220 3.53 -15.41 -10.87
N LEU A 221 4.29 -14.60 -10.13
CA LEU A 221 5.74 -14.50 -10.34
C LEU A 221 6.45 -15.83 -10.07
N GLY A 222 5.99 -16.60 -9.08
CA GLY A 222 6.61 -17.86 -8.71
C GLY A 222 6.41 -19.02 -9.69
N GLY A 223 5.64 -18.81 -10.77
CA GLY A 223 5.56 -19.76 -11.89
C GLY A 223 4.75 -21.03 -11.59
N LYS A 224 3.78 -20.99 -10.69
CA LYS A 224 2.77 -22.05 -10.57
C LYS A 224 1.63 -21.75 -11.53
N GLU A 225 1.70 -22.34 -12.72
CA GLU A 225 0.53 -22.58 -13.58
C GLU A 225 -0.42 -23.61 -12.95
#